data_AF-A0A537QMX7-F1
#
_entry.id   AF-A0A537QMX7-F1
#
_cell.length_a   1.000
_cell.length_b   1.000
_cell.length_c   1.000
_cell.angle_alpha   90.00
_cell.angle_beta   90.00
_cell.angle_gamma   90.00
#
_symmetry.space_group_name_H-M   'P 1'
#
loop_
_entity.id
_entity.type
_entity.pdbx_description
1 polymer ?
#
loop_
_entity_poly.entity_id
_entity_poly.type
_entity_poly.pdbx_seq_one_letter_code
_entity_poly.pdbx_strand_id
1 'polypeptide(L)' 'MDEGSPEDRVAYFRGVAETLRGIANQLSYEPRRRNQLLALADGFERFAARLEEEAEISD' A
#
# COMPACT_ATOMS: atom_id res chain seq x y z
N MET A 1 0.57 10.12 -17.65
CA MET A 1 -0.56 9.84 -16.73
C MET A 1 -0.78 11.14 -16.01
N ASP A 2 -2.01 11.65 -15.97
CA ASP A 2 -2.33 12.79 -15.12
C ASP A 2 -1.94 12.36 -13.70
N GLU A 3 -0.95 13.02 -13.11
CA GLU A 3 -0.54 12.73 -11.74
C GLU A 3 -1.69 13.23 -10.89
N GLY A 4 -2.63 12.33 -10.58
CA GLY A 4 -3.73 12.59 -9.66
C GLY A 4 -3.19 13.24 -8.38
N SER A 5 -4.07 13.93 -7.66
CA SER A 5 -3.66 14.73 -6.51
C SER A 5 -2.84 13.89 -5.51
N PRO A 6 -2.03 14.50 -4.64
CA PRO A 6 -1.30 13.75 -3.61
C PRO A 6 -2.21 12.78 -2.84
N GLU A 7 -3.46 13.17 -2.58
CA GLU A 7 -4.49 12.34 -1.95
C GLU A 7 -4.90 11.14 -2.82
N ASP A 8 -5.08 11.32 -4.14
CA ASP A 8 -5.37 10.21 -5.07
C ASP A 8 -4.23 9.18 -5.07
N ARG A 9 -2.98 9.65 -4.99
CA ARG A 9 -1.80 8.78 -4.93
C ARG A 9 -1.75 8.02 -3.60
N VAL A 10 -1.98 8.70 -2.47
CA VAL A 10 -2.05 8.06 -1.15
C VAL A 10 -3.15 6.98 -1.12
N ALA A 11 -4.35 7.31 -1.61
CA ALA A 11 -5.47 6.39 -1.68
C ALA A 11 -5.16 5.17 -2.56
N TYR A 12 -4.50 5.38 -3.71
CA TYR A 12 -4.07 4.30 -4.59
C TYR A 12 -3.15 3.30 -3.86
N PHE A 13 -2.10 3.78 -3.19
CA PHE A 13 -1.14 2.89 -2.52
C PHE A 13 -1.74 2.18 -1.30
N ARG A 14 -2.64 2.84 -0.55
CA ARG A 14 -3.43 2.19 0.50
C ARG A 14 -4.29 1.06 -0.07
N GLY A 15 -4.98 1.29 -1.19
CA GLY A 15 -5.78 0.28 -1.88
C GLY A 15 -4.97 -0.93 -2.38
N VAL A 16 -3.75 -0.70 -2.87
CA VAL A 16 -2.82 -1.78 -3.23
C VAL A 16 -2.44 -2.61 -2.00
N ALA A 17 -2.12 -1.98 -0.87
CA ALA A 17 -1.79 -2.69 0.36
C ALA A 17 -2.95 -3.54 0.88
N GLU A 18 -4.18 -3.00 0.86
CA GLU A 18 -5.39 -3.75 1.22
C GLU A 18 -5.61 -4.97 0.31
N THR A 19 -5.45 -4.79 -1.00
CA THR A 19 -5.58 -5.89 -1.97
C THR A 19 -4.59 -7.02 -1.66
N LEU A 20 -3.33 -6.67 -1.39
CA LEU A 20 -2.29 -7.65 -1.04
C LEU A 20 -2.60 -8.39 0.26
N ARG A 21 -3.10 -7.69 1.29
CA ARG A 21 -3.56 -8.31 2.54
C ARG A 21 -4.73 -9.27 2.30
N GLY A 22 -5.68 -8.89 1.44
CA GLY A 22 -6.79 -9.74 1.03
C GLY A 22 -6.33 -11.04 0.40
N ILE A 23 -5.39 -10.96 -0.56
CA ILE A 23 -4.79 -12.15 -1.21
C ILE A 23 -4.01 -12.99 -0.19
N ALA A 24 -3.23 -12.35 0.69
CA ALA A 24 -2.48 -13.04 1.73
C ALA A 24 -3.38 -13.82 2.69
N ASN A 25 -4.56 -13.29 3.03
CA ASN A 25 -5.54 -13.95 3.89
C ASN A 25 -6.17 -15.17 3.23
N GLN A 26 -6.22 -15.24 1.90
CA GLN A 26 -6.70 -16.40 1.16
C GLN A 26 -5.64 -17.53 1.06
N LEU A 27 -4.37 -17.23 1.34
CA LEU A 27 -3.24 -18.18 1.22
C LEU A 27 -2.93 -18.89 2.55
N SER A 28 -3.86 -19.70 3.03
CA SER A 28 -3.73 -20.47 4.28
C SER A 28 -2.67 -21.59 4.22
N TYR A 29 -2.38 -22.13 3.03
CA TYR A 29 -1.46 -23.26 2.85
C TYR A 29 -0.07 -22.87 2.30
N GLU A 30 0.19 -21.59 2.06
CA GLU A 30 1.48 -21.10 1.53
C GLU A 30 2.09 -20.01 2.44
N PRO A 31 2.59 -20.36 3.64
CA PRO A 31 2.99 -19.38 4.66
C PRO A 31 4.11 -18.44 4.19
N ARG A 32 5.04 -18.92 3.36
CA ARG A 32 6.12 -18.09 2.80
C ARG A 32 5.57 -17.01 1.87
N ARG A 33 4.69 -17.40 0.94
CA ARG A 33 4.08 -16.49 -0.03
C ARG A 33 3.14 -15.51 0.65
N ARG A 34 2.36 -15.98 1.63
CA ARG A 34 1.57 -15.12 2.52
C ARG A 34 2.43 -14.05 3.17
N ASN A 35 3.54 -14.42 3.79
CA ASN A 35 4.43 -13.45 4.45
C ASN A 35 5.07 -12.46 3.46
N GLN A 36 5.41 -12.88 2.25
CA GLN A 36 5.92 -11.99 1.20
C GLN A 36 4.88 -10.94 0.78
N LEU A 37 3.61 -11.34 0.61
CA LEU A 37 2.53 -10.42 0.28
C LEU A 37 2.24 -9.42 1.41
N LEU A 38 2.29 -9.88 2.66
CA LEU A 38 2.15 -8.99 3.81
C LEU A 38 3.30 -7.98 3.89
N ALA A 39 4.54 -8.43 3.71
CA ALA A 39 5.70 -7.54 3.69
C ALA A 39 5.62 -6.49 2.56
N LEU A 40 5.07 -6.88 1.40
CA LEU A 40 4.83 -5.97 0.29
C LEU A 40 3.71 -4.96 0.62
N ALA A 41 2.62 -5.41 1.22
CA ALA A 41 1.53 -4.54 1.68
C ALA A 41 2.04 -3.48 2.68
N ASP A 42 2.87 -3.89 3.63
CA ASP A 42 3.50 -2.97 4.59
C ASP A 42 4.48 -2.00 3.93
N GLY A 43 5.07 -2.37 2.79
CA GLY A 43 5.87 -1.46 1.97
C GLY A 43 5.03 -0.36 1.34
N PHE A 44 3.88 -0.72 0.76
CA PHE A 44 2.97 0.23 0.14
C PHE A 44 2.31 1.19 1.15
N GLU A 45 1.99 0.71 2.35
CA GLU A 45 1.49 1.57 3.44
C GLU A 45 2.51 2.60 3.90
N ARG A 46 3.77 2.18 4.06
CA ARG A 46 4.86 3.11 4.39
C ARG A 46 5.07 4.15 3.28
N PHE A 47 4.90 3.74 2.02
CA PHE A 47 5.00 4.66 0.90
C PHE A 47 3.84 5.65 0.88
N ALA A 48 2.60 5.20 1.14
CA ALA A 48 1.43 6.06 1.26
C ALA A 48 1.60 7.06 2.42
N ALA A 49 2.05 6.62 3.59
CA ALA A 49 2.30 7.49 4.74
C ALA A 49 3.35 8.56 4.42
N ARG A 50 4.41 8.19 3.70
CA ARG A 50 5.44 9.15 3.28
C ARG A 50 4.91 10.19 2.29
N LEU A 51 4.03 9.80 1.37
CA LEU A 51 3.41 10.73 0.43
C LEU A 51 2.45 11.70 1.15
N GLU A 52 1.74 11.22 2.17
CA GLU A 52 0.88 12.06 3.03
C GLU A 52 1.72 13.10 3.78
N GLU A 53 2.84 12.69 4.39
CA GLU A 53 3.81 13.61 5.02
C GLU A 53 4.37 14.65 4.03
N GLU A 54 4.72 14.24 2.81
CA GLU A 54 5.25 15.15 1.78
C GLU A 54 4.19 16.14 1.29
N ALA A 55 2.92 15.75 1.23
CA ALA A 55 1.81 16.63 0.87
C ALA A 55 1.54 17.67 1.98
N GLU A 56 1.55 17.27 3.25
CA GLU A 56 1.35 18.16 4.40
C GLU A 56 2.47 19.21 4.56
N ILE A 57 3.70 18.90 4.11
CA ILE A 57 4.83 19.85 4.11
C ILE A 57 4.70 20.88 2.98
N SER A 58 3.95 20.56 1.92
CA SER A 58 3.85 21.38 0.71
C SER A 58 2.62 22.30 0.68
N ASP A 59 1.73 22.23 1.68
CA ASP A 59 0.53 23.05 1.87
C ASP A 59 0.79 24.25 2.81
#